data_AF-A0A535T2E9-F1
#
_entry.id   AF-A0A535T2E9-F1
#
_cell.length_a   1.000
_cell.length_b   1.000
_cell.length_c   1.000
_cell.angle_alpha   90.00
_cell.angle_beta   90.00
_cell.angle_gamma   90.00
#
_symmetry.space_group_name_H-M   'P 1'
#
loop_
_entity.id
_entity.type
_entity.pdbx_description
1 polymer ?
#
loop_
_entity_poly.entity_id
_entity_poly.type
_entity_poly.pdbx_seq_one_letter_code
_entity_poly.pdbx_strand_id
1 'polypeptide(L)' 'MPETPVGPGSTLAAVAVADAIKVRTAELLLAKGKLPPVITSVAEVGRRRSDELFEAAYREHARRAARSLAT' A
#
# COMPACT_ATOMS: atom_id res chain seq x y z
N MET A 1 -17.56 -0.04 34.55
CA MET A 1 -17.19 0.13 33.12
C MET A 1 -17.95 1.34 32.61
N PRO A 2 -17.34 2.24 31.83
CA PRO A 2 -18.09 3.32 31.20
C PRO A 2 -19.24 2.71 30.37
N GLU A 3 -20.38 3.41 30.30
CA GLU A 3 -21.55 2.97 29.53
C GLU A 3 -21.17 2.71 28.05
N THR A 4 -20.28 3.56 27.51
CA THR A 4 -19.66 3.36 26.20
C THR A 4 -18.23 2.85 26.37
N PRO A 5 -17.90 1.62 25.92
CA PRO A 5 -16.53 1.14 25.89
C PRO A 5 -15.67 1.97 24.90
N VAL A 6 -14.61 2.58 25.39
CA VAL A 6 -13.60 3.28 24.57
C VAL A 6 -12.31 2.48 24.61
N GLY A 7 -11.94 1.87 23.49
CA GLY A 7 -10.74 1.04 23.37
C GLY A 7 -10.29 0.95 21.91
N PRO A 8 -9.14 0.31 21.64
CA PRO A 8 -8.51 0.31 20.31
C PRO A 8 -9.28 -0.53 19.27
N GLY A 9 -10.44 -1.10 19.63
CA GLY A 9 -11.18 -2.04 18.80
C GLY A 9 -11.53 -1.48 17.42
N SER A 10 -12.00 -0.23 17.34
CA SER A 10 -12.32 0.42 16.07
C SER A 10 -11.07 0.67 15.22
N THR A 11 -9.95 1.07 15.83
CA THR A 11 -8.67 1.26 15.14
C THR A 11 -8.15 -0.05 14.56
N LEU A 12 -8.12 -1.12 15.37
CA LEU A 12 -7.63 -2.43 14.93
C LEU A 12 -8.53 -3.02 13.84
N ALA A 13 -9.85 -2.88 13.98
CA ALA A 13 -10.80 -3.32 12.96
C ALA A 13 -10.60 -2.57 11.63
N ALA A 14 -10.44 -1.24 11.68
CA ALA A 14 -10.20 -0.44 10.48
C ALA A 14 -8.89 -0.82 9.77
N VAL A 15 -7.80 -1.02 10.53
CA VAL A 15 -6.52 -1.47 9.98
C VAL A 15 -6.65 -2.84 9.31
N ALA A 16 -7.30 -3.80 9.97
CA ALA A 16 -7.50 -5.14 9.41
C ALA A 16 -8.30 -5.12 8.10
N VAL A 17 -9.36 -4.31 8.04
CA VAL A 17 -10.16 -4.15 6.81
C VAL A 17 -9.34 -3.52 5.69
N ALA A 18 -8.59 -2.46 5.98
CA ALA A 18 -7.74 -1.79 4.99
C ALA A 18 -6.67 -2.75 4.42
N ASP A 19 -6.04 -3.54 5.28
CA ASP A 19 -5.03 -4.52 4.86
C ASP A 19 -5.62 -5.66 4.04
N ALA A 20 -6.82 -6.16 4.39
CA ALA A 20 -7.51 -7.18 3.59
C ALA A 20 -7.81 -6.68 2.17
N ILE A 21 -8.27 -5.43 2.05
CA ILE A 21 -8.51 -4.78 0.75
C ILE A 21 -7.20 -4.65 -0.03
N LYS A 22 -6.12 -4.21 0.63
CA LYS A 22 -4.78 -4.07 0.03
C LYS A 22 -4.30 -5.40 -0.55
N VAL A 23 -4.35 -6.48 0.23
CA VAL A 23 -3.90 -7.82 -0.18
C VAL A 23 -4.73 -8.34 -1.34
N ARG A 24 -6.08 -8.29 -1.24
CA ARG A 24 -6.94 -8.78 -2.30
C ARG A 24 -6.76 -8.00 -3.61
N THR A 25 -6.54 -6.69 -3.51
CA THR A 25 -6.23 -5.86 -4.68
C THR A 25 -4.91 -6.28 -5.33
N ALA A 26 -3.87 -6.54 -4.52
CA ALA A 26 -2.57 -6.99 -5.01
C ALA A 26 -2.66 -8.36 -5.72
N GLU A 27 -3.42 -9.32 -5.17
CA GLU A 27 -3.69 -10.62 -5.81
C GLU A 27 -4.32 -10.44 -7.19
N LEU A 28 -5.36 -9.61 -7.29
CA LEU A 28 -6.07 -9.37 -8.55
C LEU A 28 -5.18 -8.66 -9.59
N LEU A 29 -4.29 -7.76 -9.17
CA LEU A 29 -3.33 -7.11 -10.05
C LEU A 29 -2.24 -8.08 -10.51
N LEU A 30 -1.72 -8.91 -9.61
CA LEU A 30 -0.72 -9.93 -9.91
C LEU A 30 -1.25 -10.94 -10.91
N ALA A 31 -2.47 -11.45 -10.72
CA ALA A 31 -3.13 -12.37 -11.64
C ALA A 31 -3.29 -11.79 -13.07
N LYS A 32 -3.27 -10.46 -13.20
CA LYS A 32 -3.36 -9.76 -14.49
C LYS A 32 -2.00 -9.31 -15.04
N GLY A 33 -0.89 -9.59 -14.35
CA GLY A 33 0.44 -9.10 -14.70
C GLY A 33 0.57 -7.57 -14.59
N LYS A 34 -0.24 -6.93 -13.73
CA LYS A 34 -0.35 -5.46 -13.60
C LYS A 34 0.11 -4.94 -12.24
N LEU A 35 0.90 -5.72 -11.50
CA LEU A 35 1.42 -5.30 -10.21
C LEU A 35 2.38 -4.10 -10.42
N PRO A 36 2.13 -2.93 -9.80
CA PRO A 36 3.07 -1.82 -9.85
C PRO A 36 4.31 -2.12 -8.99
N PRO A 37 5.39 -1.33 -9.12
CA PRO A 37 6.45 -1.32 -8.11
C PRO A 37 5.87 -0.97 -6.74
N VAL A 38 6.34 -1.66 -5.69
CA VAL A 38 5.86 -1.49 -4.32
C VAL A 38 7.00 -1.03 -3.41
N ILE A 39 6.72 -0.07 -2.53
CA ILE A 39 7.65 0.35 -1.49
C ILE A 39 7.82 -0.84 -0.54
N THR A 40 9.07 -1.23 -0.32
CA THR A 40 9.41 -2.38 0.53
C THR A 40 10.41 -1.94 1.58
N SER A 41 10.17 -2.35 2.83
CA SER A 41 10.98 -1.96 3.97
C SER A 41 12.44 -2.39 3.83
N VAL A 42 13.35 -1.55 4.32
CA VAL A 42 14.79 -1.86 4.45
C VAL A 42 15.00 -3.17 5.23
N ALA A 43 14.15 -3.46 6.22
CA ALA A 43 14.24 -4.69 7.01
C ALA A 43 14.05 -5.96 6.16
N GLU A 44 13.29 -5.89 5.06
CA GLU A 44 12.95 -7.03 4.21
C GLU A 44 13.96 -7.23 3.08
N VAL A 45 14.45 -6.13 2.48
CA VAL A 45 15.24 -6.19 1.23
C VAL A 45 16.61 -5.52 1.32
N GLY A 46 16.95 -4.93 2.46
CA GLY A 46 18.15 -4.11 2.65
C GLY A 46 18.04 -2.71 2.04
N ARG A 47 18.96 -1.82 2.44
CA ARG A 47 18.88 -0.37 2.13
C ARG A 47 18.87 -0.09 0.63
N ARG A 48 19.89 -0.55 -0.09
CA ARG A 48 20.03 -0.28 -1.54
C ARG A 48 18.78 -0.69 -2.31
N ARG A 49 18.24 -1.88 -2.04
CA ARG A 49 17.07 -2.38 -2.76
C ARG A 49 15.79 -1.65 -2.36
N SER A 50 15.65 -1.28 -1.09
CA SER A 50 14.54 -0.47 -0.61
C SER A 50 14.51 0.89 -1.32
N ASP A 51 15.66 1.55 -1.44
CA ASP A 51 15.80 2.84 -2.13
C ASP A 51 15.43 2.72 -3.63
N GLU A 52 15.92 1.69 -4.32
CA GLU A 52 15.55 1.41 -5.72
C GLU A 52 14.04 1.21 -5.92
N LEU A 53 13.40 0.46 -5.02
CA LEU A 53 11.96 0.18 -5.07
C LEU A 53 11.13 1.43 -4.77
N PHE A 54 11.60 2.27 -3.85
CA PHE A 54 10.97 3.55 -3.53
C PHE A 54 10.96 4.48 -4.75
N GLU A 55 12.11 4.68 -5.39
CA GLU A 55 12.23 5.49 -6.59
C GLU A 55 11.37 4.96 -7.75
N ALA A 56 11.35 3.64 -7.94
CA ALA A 56 10.53 3.01 -8.97
C ALA A 56 9.01 3.24 -8.72
N ALA A 57 8.57 3.13 -7.46
CA ALA A 57 7.18 3.34 -7.09
C ALA A 57 6.75 4.81 -7.31
N TYR A 58 7.56 5.77 -6.89
CA TYR A 58 7.29 7.20 -7.08
C TYR A 58 7.29 7.61 -8.56
N ARG A 59 8.23 7.09 -9.35
CA ARG A 59 8.27 7.34 -10.80
C ARG A 59 7.01 6.81 -11.50
N GLU A 60 6.58 5.61 -11.16
CA GLU A 60 5.33 5.06 -11.69
C GLU A 60 4.12 5.88 -11.24
N HIS A 61 4.07 6.30 -9.97
CA HIS A 61 3.00 7.18 -9.46
C HIS A 61 2.93 8.50 -10.25
N ALA A 62 4.05 9.20 -10.42
CA ALA A 62 4.12 10.44 -11.19
C ALA A 62 3.65 10.25 -12.64
N ARG A 63 4.08 9.15 -13.29
CA ARG A 63 3.62 8.79 -14.65
C ARG A 63 2.11 8.60 -14.72
N ARG A 64 1.47 8.00 -13.70
CA ARG A 64 0.01 7.83 -13.63
C ARG A 64 -0.69 9.16 -13.37
N ALA A 65 -0.22 9.93 -12.40
CA ALA A 65 -0.77 11.23 -12.03
C ALA A 65 -0.77 12.20 -13.22
N ALA A 66 0.33 12.26 -13.98
CA ALA A 66 0.43 13.09 -15.18
C ALA A 66 -0.65 12.76 -16.22
N ARG A 67 -1.00 11.48 -16.41
CA ARG A 67 -2.09 11.09 -17.32
C ARG A 67 -3.45 11.56 -16.84
N SER A 68 -3.70 11.51 -15.54
CA SER A 68 -4.97 11.97 -14.95
C SER A 68 -5.11 13.48 -14.94
N LEU A 69 -4.00 14.23 -14.79
CA LEU A 69 -3.99 15.70 -14.74
C LEU A 69 -3.94 16.35 -16.14
N ALA A 70 -3.55 15.61 -17.17
CA ALA A 70 -3.53 16.09 -18.55
C ALA A 70 -4.91 16.07 -19.25
N THR A 71 -5.98 15.72 -18.50
CA THR A 71 -7.38 15.75 -18.95
C THR A 71 -8.06 16.97 -18.35
#